data_AF-A0AA41MZ60-F1
#
_entry.id   AF-A0AA41MZ60-F1
#
_cell.length_a   1.000
_cell.length_b   1.000
_cell.length_c   1.000
_cell.angle_alpha   90.00
_cell.angle_beta   90.00
_cell.angle_gamma   90.00
#
_symmetry.space_group_name_H-M   'P 1'
#
loop_
_entity.id
_entity.type
_entity.pdbx_description
1 polymer ?
#
loop_
_entity_poly.entity_id
_entity_poly.type
_entity_poly.pdbx_seq_one_letter_code
_entity_poly.pdbx_strand_id
1 'polypeptide(L)'
;MVSDEYELLSSDALEAAPICANKYTVKSCGKDGFHIRVRLHPFHVIGVNKMLSSAVTDRPQTGMRGAFGKPQGTVARLHIGQVIMSIRTKLQNREHVIEALRRAKFKFPVRQKIHIAKK
;
A
#
# COMPACT_ATOMS: atom_id res chain seq x y z
N MET A 1 -0.92 -1.86 11.71
CA MET A 1 -1.55 -0.73 10.99
C MET A 1 -2.83 -1.21 10.36
N VAL A 2 -3.92 -0.49 10.58
CA VAL A 2 -5.29 -0.87 10.21
C VAL A 2 -5.93 0.26 9.41
N SER A 3 -6.72 -0.09 8.38
CA SER A 3 -7.49 0.89 7.61
C SER A 3 -8.71 1.37 8.38
N ASP A 4 -9.02 2.68 8.31
CA ASP A 4 -10.27 3.25 8.83
C ASP A 4 -11.31 3.51 7.74
N GLU A 5 -10.94 3.26 6.48
CA GLU A 5 -11.72 3.59 5.28
C GLU A 5 -11.80 2.36 4.35
N TYR A 6 -12.82 2.34 3.48
CA TYR A 6 -13.02 1.31 2.45
C TYR A 6 -12.42 1.76 1.13
N GLU A 7 -11.32 1.14 0.69
CA GLU A 7 -10.53 1.64 -0.44
C GLU A 7 -9.73 0.55 -1.18
N LEU A 8 -9.09 0.98 -2.28
CA LEU A 8 -8.16 0.18 -3.08
C LEU A 8 -6.73 0.69 -2.87
N LEU A 9 -5.84 -0.18 -2.40
CA LEU A 9 -4.40 0.14 -2.34
C LEU A 9 -3.68 -0.49 -3.52
N SER A 10 -2.89 0.31 -4.24
CA SER A 10 -2.04 -0.18 -5.32
C SER A 10 -0.94 -1.11 -4.80
N SER A 11 -0.52 -2.06 -5.64
CA SER A 11 0.68 -2.87 -5.40
C SER A 11 1.90 -2.01 -5.06
N ASP A 12 2.04 -0.88 -5.73
CA ASP A 12 3.21 0.01 -5.59
C ASP A 12 3.23 0.68 -4.22
N ALA A 13 2.07 1.09 -3.70
CA ALA A 13 1.95 1.62 -2.34
C ALA A 13 2.24 0.52 -1.29
N LEU A 14 1.78 -0.71 -1.55
CA LEU A 14 2.04 -1.87 -0.69
C LEU A 14 3.51 -2.31 -0.69
N GLU A 15 4.29 -1.96 -1.72
CA GLU A 15 5.74 -2.15 -1.79
C GLU A 15 6.50 -1.00 -1.11
N ALA A 16 6.08 0.24 -1.34
CA ALA A 16 6.74 1.42 -0.77
C ALA A 16 6.65 1.48 0.77
N ALA A 17 5.52 1.07 1.35
CA ALA A 17 5.30 1.08 2.79
C ALA A 17 6.26 0.19 3.61
N PRO A 18 6.43 -1.12 3.32
CA PRO A 18 7.37 -1.96 4.03
C PRO A 18 8.82 -1.53 3.82
N ILE A 19 9.21 -1.05 2.62
CA ILE A 19 10.55 -0.48 2.39
C ILE A 19 10.81 0.70 3.33
N CYS A 20 9.83 1.61 3.46
CA CYS A 20 9.94 2.76 4.35
C CYS A 20 10.04 2.37 5.83
N ALA A 21 9.20 1.43 6.28
CA ALA A 21 9.24 0.91 7.64
C ALA A 21 10.57 0.20 7.92
N ASN A 22 10.99 -0.71 7.03
CA ASN A 22 12.20 -1.51 7.16
C ASN A 22 13.46 -0.64 7.24
N LYS A 23 13.56 0.39 6.38
CA LYS A 23 14.70 1.32 6.41
C LYS A 23 14.89 1.98 7.78
N TYR A 24 13.79 2.35 8.45
CA TYR A 24 13.86 2.96 9.78
C TYR A 24 14.12 1.92 10.87
N THR A 25 13.41 0.78 10.87
CA THR A 25 13.55 -0.24 11.92
C THR A 25 14.90 -0.95 11.88
N VAL A 26 15.50 -1.16 10.71
CA VAL A 26 16.88 -1.71 10.63
C VAL A 26 17.88 -0.77 11.28
N LYS A 27 17.75 0.54 11.06
CA LYS A 27 18.64 1.55 11.65
C LYS A 27 18.49 1.65 13.16
N SER A 28 17.25 1.58 13.67
CA SER A 28 16.97 1.81 15.10
C SER A 28 17.01 0.53 15.95
N CYS A 29 16.55 -0.61 15.42
CA CYS A 29 16.33 -1.84 16.17
C CYS A 29 17.27 -3.00 15.75
N GLY A 30 18.08 -2.80 14.72
CA GLY A 30 18.89 -3.86 14.10
C GLY A 30 18.05 -4.81 13.22
N LYS A 31 18.71 -5.48 12.28
CA LYS A 31 18.06 -6.34 11.26
C LYS A 31 17.25 -7.49 11.87
N ASP A 32 17.75 -8.10 12.94
CA ASP A 32 17.11 -9.25 13.60
C ASP A 32 16.18 -8.85 14.75
N GLY A 33 16.00 -7.54 14.97
CA GLY A 33 15.20 -7.00 16.07
C GLY A 33 13.69 -6.99 15.83
N PHE A 34 13.22 -7.32 14.63
CA PHE A 34 11.81 -7.22 14.25
C PHE A 34 11.41 -8.17 13.13
N HIS A 35 10.10 -8.41 12.98
CA HIS A 35 9.51 -9.17 11.88
C HIS A 35 8.35 -8.37 11.28
N ILE A 36 8.52 -7.86 10.06
CA ILE A 36 7.47 -7.16 9.29
C ILE A 36 6.71 -8.16 8.42
N ARG A 37 5.40 -8.02 8.34
CA ARG A 37 4.55 -8.72 7.37
C ARG A 37 3.48 -7.79 6.83
N VAL A 38 3.45 -7.63 5.51
CA VAL A 38 2.29 -7.10 4.79
C VAL A 38 1.22 -8.20 4.80
N ARG A 39 0.03 -7.86 5.28
CA ARG A 39 -1.09 -8.80 5.46
C ARG A 39 -2.03 -8.81 4.27
N LEU A 40 -1.94 -7.78 3.44
CA LEU A 40 -2.80 -7.54 2.31
C LEU A 40 -2.13 -7.98 1.01
N HIS A 41 -2.90 -8.59 0.12
CA HIS A 41 -2.42 -9.10 -1.17
C HIS A 41 -3.20 -8.47 -2.34
N PRO A 42 -2.51 -7.90 -3.35
CA PRO A 42 -3.16 -7.23 -4.48
C PRO A 42 -3.57 -8.23 -5.56
N PHE A 43 -4.74 -8.86 -5.39
CA PHE A 43 -5.29 -9.80 -6.38
C PHE A 43 -6.21 -9.15 -7.42
N HIS A 44 -6.71 -7.95 -7.17
CA HIS A 44 -7.66 -7.31 -8.07
C HIS A 44 -6.91 -6.57 -9.18
N VAL A 45 -7.13 -6.97 -10.43
CA VAL A 45 -6.54 -6.32 -11.60
C VAL A 45 -7.41 -5.14 -12.01
N ILE A 46 -6.80 -3.97 -12.17
CA ILE A 46 -7.48 -2.77 -12.69
C ILE A 46 -7.25 -2.66 -14.20
N GLY A 47 -8.25 -2.18 -14.93
CA GLY A 47 -8.18 -1.98 -16.37
C GLY A 47 -8.05 -0.50 -16.74
N VAL A 48 -7.32 -0.20 -17.80
CA VAL A 48 -7.21 1.15 -18.36
C VAL A 48 -7.58 1.15 -19.84
N ASN A 49 -8.46 2.08 -20.22
CA ASN A 49 -8.67 2.44 -21.62
C ASN A 49 -7.67 3.55 -21.98
N LYS A 50 -6.54 3.18 -22.60
CA LYS A 50 -5.45 4.12 -22.89
C LYS A 50 -5.85 5.07 -24.02
N MET A 51 -5.94 6.36 -23.71
CA MET A 51 -6.10 7.44 -24.70
C MET A 51 -4.71 7.87 -25.19
N LEU A 52 -4.59 8.21 -26.47
CA LEU A 52 -3.37 8.79 -27.02
C LEU A 52 -3.30 10.27 -26.60
N SER A 53 -2.10 10.79 -26.35
CA SER A 53 -1.88 12.16 -25.87
C SER A 53 -1.12 13.05 -26.86
N SER A 54 -1.04 12.67 -28.14
CA SER A 54 -0.39 13.45 -29.20
C SER A 54 -1.29 14.59 -29.71
N ALA A 55 -0.74 15.51 -30.53
CA ALA A 55 -1.51 16.66 -31.05
C ALA A 55 -2.61 16.30 -32.07
N VAL A 56 -2.63 15.05 -32.56
CA VAL A 56 -3.60 14.57 -33.57
C VAL A 56 -4.13 13.20 -33.15
N THR A 57 -4.79 13.15 -31.99
CA THR A 57 -5.29 11.89 -31.39
C THR A 57 -6.67 11.51 -31.90
N ASP A 58 -7.46 12.47 -32.35
CA ASP A 58 -8.82 12.24 -32.83
C ASP A 58 -8.89 11.33 -34.06
N ARG A 59 -7.83 11.30 -34.88
CA ARG A 59 -7.73 10.45 -36.08
C ARG A 59 -7.39 8.98 -35.78
N PRO A 60 -6.30 8.65 -35.04
CA PRO A 60 -5.92 7.27 -34.77
C PRO A 60 -6.68 6.61 -33.62
N GLN A 61 -7.44 7.36 -32.84
CA GLN A 61 -8.09 6.85 -31.63
C GLN A 61 -9.59 6.59 -31.84
N THR A 62 -10.11 5.53 -31.21
CA THR A 62 -11.54 5.16 -31.28
C THR A 62 -12.39 5.85 -30.21
N GLY A 63 -11.84 6.79 -29.44
CA GLY A 63 -12.50 7.42 -28.29
C GLY A 63 -13.01 6.37 -27.30
N MET A 64 -14.32 6.38 -27.04
CA MET A 64 -14.99 5.43 -26.12
C MET A 64 -15.61 4.22 -26.84
N ARG A 65 -15.45 4.09 -28.16
CA ARG A 65 -15.89 2.89 -28.87
C ARG A 65 -14.97 1.72 -28.51
N GLY A 66 -15.55 0.63 -27.98
CA GLY A 66 -14.78 -0.52 -27.51
C GLY A 66 -13.98 -0.26 -26.22
N ALA A 67 -14.50 0.58 -25.32
CA ALA A 67 -13.79 1.09 -24.13
C ALA A 67 -13.43 0.07 -23.03
N PHE A 68 -13.56 -1.24 -23.26
CA PHE A 68 -13.13 -2.22 -22.25
C PHE A 68 -11.61 -2.14 -22.09
N GLY A 69 -11.19 -1.79 -20.86
CA GLY A 69 -9.80 -1.52 -20.56
C GLY A 69 -8.94 -2.78 -20.62
N LYS A 70 -7.67 -2.61 -21.00
CA LYS A 70 -6.66 -3.65 -20.85
C LYS A 70 -6.13 -3.66 -19.41
N PRO A 71 -5.78 -4.82 -18.84
CA PRO A 71 -5.14 -4.92 -17.54
C PRO A 71 -3.95 -3.97 -17.39
N GLN A 72 -3.95 -3.14 -16.34
CA GLN A 72 -2.85 -2.23 -16.02
C GLN A 72 -2.71 -2.06 -14.49
N GLY A 73 -1.96 -2.96 -13.87
CA GLY A 73 -1.67 -2.90 -12.44
C GLY A 73 -2.62 -3.74 -11.60
N THR A 74 -2.24 -3.93 -10.35
CA THR A 74 -3.01 -4.67 -9.35
C THR A 74 -3.25 -3.84 -8.11
N VAL A 75 -4.38 -4.05 -7.50
CA VAL A 75 -4.80 -3.39 -6.27
C VAL A 75 -5.30 -4.42 -5.29
N ALA A 76 -5.18 -4.10 -4.02
CA ALA A 76 -5.79 -4.84 -2.95
C ALA A 76 -7.02 -4.10 -2.44
N ARG A 77 -8.11 -4.84 -2.25
CA ARG A 77 -9.36 -4.33 -1.69
C ARG A 77 -9.28 -4.34 -0.17
N LEU A 78 -9.56 -3.22 0.46
CA LEU A 78 -9.59 -3.09 1.91
C LEU A 78 -10.96 -2.76 2.44
N HIS A 79 -11.26 -3.38 3.57
CA HIS A 79 -12.39 -3.04 4.41
C HIS A 79 -11.94 -2.24 5.64
N ILE A 80 -12.89 -1.51 6.23
CA ILE A 80 -12.69 -0.80 7.50
C ILE A 80 -12.30 -1.83 8.57
N GLY A 81 -11.27 -1.53 9.37
CA GLY A 81 -10.77 -2.42 10.41
C GLY A 81 -9.82 -3.52 9.89
N GLN A 82 -9.57 -3.60 8.59
CA GLN A 82 -8.64 -4.59 8.04
C GLN A 82 -7.17 -4.20 8.27
N VAL A 83 -6.36 -5.19 8.69
CA VAL A 83 -4.92 -4.99 8.93
C VAL A 83 -4.16 -4.94 7.60
N ILE A 84 -3.46 -3.83 7.35
CA ILE A 84 -2.60 -3.66 6.16
C ILE A 84 -1.23 -4.29 6.39
N MET A 85 -0.59 -3.89 7.50
CA MET A 85 0.78 -4.29 7.83
C MET A 85 0.92 -4.52 9.34
N SER A 86 1.70 -5.54 9.69
CA SER A 86 2.00 -5.93 11.07
C SER A 86 3.50 -6.02 11.29
N ILE A 87 3.97 -5.52 12.44
CA ILE A 87 5.37 -5.63 12.88
C ILE A 87 5.37 -6.31 14.24
N ARG A 88 6.17 -7.37 14.40
CA ARG A 88 6.42 -8.05 15.68
C ARG A 88 7.82 -7.69 16.15
N THR A 89 7.98 -7.32 17.42
CA THR A 89 9.27 -6.97 18.02
C THR A 89 9.23 -7.16 19.55
N LYS A 90 10.36 -6.99 20.21
CA LYS A 90 10.47 -6.96 21.68
C LYS A 90 9.94 -5.63 22.22
N LEU A 91 9.47 -5.62 23.47
CA LEU A 91 8.83 -4.45 24.10
C LEU A 91 9.73 -3.19 24.11
N GLN A 92 11.04 -3.38 24.20
CA GLN A 92 12.04 -2.30 24.17
C GLN A 92 11.99 -1.46 22.87
N ASN A 93 11.60 -2.06 21.75
CA ASN A 93 11.57 -1.41 20.43
C ASN A 93 10.21 -0.80 20.07
N ARG A 94 9.28 -0.74 21.03
CA ARG A 94 7.88 -0.32 20.80
C ARG A 94 7.78 1.05 20.15
N GLU A 95 8.49 2.05 20.68
CA GLU A 95 8.42 3.43 20.18
C GLU A 95 8.94 3.56 18.76
N HIS A 96 10.06 2.88 18.46
CA HIS A 96 10.62 2.84 17.11
C HIS A 96 9.66 2.18 16.10
N VAL A 97 8.94 1.13 16.49
CA VAL A 97 7.96 0.50 15.60
C VAL A 97 6.75 1.40 15.36
N ILE A 98 6.29 2.16 16.35
CA ILE A 98 5.22 3.15 16.17
C ILE A 98 5.64 4.22 15.16
N GLU A 99 6.87 4.73 15.27
CA GLU A 99 7.39 5.73 14.31
C GLU A 99 7.61 5.12 12.92
N ALA A 100 8.08 3.87 12.82
CA ALA A 100 8.20 3.16 11.54
C ALA A 100 6.85 3.05 10.82
N LEU A 101 5.81 2.68 11.57
CA LEU A 101 4.45 2.59 11.05
C LEU A 101 3.90 3.98 10.72
N ARG A 102 4.21 5.03 11.50
CA ARG A 102 3.84 6.41 11.17
C ARG A 102 4.46 6.86 9.85
N ARG A 103 5.71 6.50 9.58
CA ARG A 103 6.38 6.80 8.30
C ARG A 103 5.78 6.03 7.13
N ALA A 104 5.52 4.75 7.31
CA ALA A 104 4.83 3.93 6.31
C ALA A 104 3.41 4.42 6.02
N LYS A 105 2.75 5.04 7.01
CA LYS A 105 1.40 5.63 6.88
C LYS A 105 1.33 6.61 5.69
N PHE A 106 2.36 7.43 5.49
CA PHE A 106 2.42 8.42 4.41
C PHE A 106 2.58 7.82 3.00
N LYS A 107 2.78 6.50 2.87
CA LYS A 107 2.82 5.81 1.58
C LYS A 107 1.45 5.37 1.10
N PHE A 108 0.43 5.54 1.92
CA PHE A 108 -0.93 5.18 1.61
C PHE A 108 -1.81 6.43 1.56
N PRO A 109 -2.82 6.48 0.67
CA PRO A 109 -3.70 7.62 0.52
C PRO A 109 -4.70 7.81 1.68
N VAL A 110 -4.91 6.77 2.50
CA VAL A 110 -6.03 6.70 3.47
C VAL A 110 -5.70 7.14 4.88
N ARG A 111 -6.74 7.23 5.72
CA ARG A 111 -6.59 7.30 7.17
C ARG A 111 -6.35 5.90 7.74
N GLN A 112 -5.14 5.66 8.23
CA GLN A 112 -4.80 4.44 8.97
C GLN A 112 -4.61 4.72 10.46
N LYS A 113 -4.98 3.74 11.27
CA LYS A 113 -4.76 3.70 12.71
C LYS A 113 -3.64 2.71 13.05
N ILE A 114 -2.84 3.08 14.03
CA ILE A 114 -1.78 2.22 14.58
C ILE A 114 -2.31 1.66 15.90
N HIS A 115 -2.53 0.35 15.93
CA HIS A 115 -2.95 -0.36 17.13
C HIS A 115 -1.81 -1.24 17.64
N ILE A 116 -1.70 -1.31 18.96
CA ILE A 116 -0.84 -2.25 19.67
C ILE A 116 -1.73 -3.43 20.06
N ALA A 117 -1.41 -4.61 19.55
CA ALA A 117 -2.15 -5.81 19.90
C ALA A 117 -1.86 -6.19 21.36
N LYS A 118 -2.88 -6.64 22.09
CA LYS A 118 -2.74 -7.19 23.46
C LYS A 118 -2.34 -8.68 23.47
N LYS A 119 -1.93 -9.20 22.31
CA LYS A 119 -1.68 -10.62 22.08
C LYS A 119 -0.20 -10.94 22.24
#